data_AF-A0A415FU67-F1
#
_entry.id   AF-A0A415FU67-F1
#
_cell.length_a   1.000
_cell.length_b   1.000
_cell.length_c   1.000
_cell.angle_alpha   90.00
_cell.angle_beta   90.00
_cell.angle_gamma   90.00
#
_symmetry.space_group_name_H-M   'P 1'
#
loop_
_entity.id
_entity.type
_entity.pdbx_description
1 polymer ?
#
loop_
_entity_poly.entity_id
_entity_poly.type
_entity_poly.pdbx_seq_one_letter_code
_entity_poly.pdbx_strand_id
1 'polypeptide(L)'
;MDVYSHSSSHTHIRRKNIMNIEKTASEVSKPSKETQLGFNPDRLMGRETKEAKSEVKTTETGKLIDFDKFITRSTDKFELRDLPSTYKERYNRTPINGLRGQWSGERGESEYKSTNPEANAALSEFGLSGIKYKNSIPDFRPVSAAIVKIEGMSADRSSRTDENGNHFEGNYEKANIKCAEQWNKDRRDGKDDWTPSDVEKWRKAHNYTWHEHNDMETCVLVPTIINKVFTHFGGVGETNKKNNRNGGFDD
;
A
#
# COMPACT_ATOMS: atom_id res chain seq x y z
N MET A 1 59.04 20.42 -29.98
CA MET A 1 57.62 20.36 -30.35
C MET A 1 56.86 19.83 -29.17
N ASP A 2 55.91 20.64 -28.71
CA ASP A 2 54.62 20.31 -28.08
C ASP A 2 54.59 19.32 -26.91
N VAL A 3 54.34 19.88 -25.73
CA VAL A 3 53.84 19.19 -24.55
C VAL A 3 52.32 19.22 -24.53
N TYR A 4 51.67 18.10 -24.19
CA TYR A 4 50.25 18.11 -23.80
C TYR A 4 50.04 17.23 -22.56
N SER A 5 49.62 17.86 -21.47
CA SER A 5 49.27 17.19 -20.21
C SER A 5 47.76 16.95 -20.14
N HIS A 6 47.33 15.85 -19.54
CA HIS A 6 45.92 15.60 -19.24
C HIS A 6 45.48 16.40 -18.01
N SER A 7 44.26 16.95 -18.04
CA SER A 7 43.60 17.51 -16.85
C SER A 7 42.11 17.14 -16.85
N SER A 8 41.58 16.87 -15.67
CA SER A 8 40.21 16.38 -15.46
C SER A 8 39.20 17.51 -15.32
N SER A 9 38.03 17.37 -15.93
CA SER A 9 36.96 18.37 -15.92
C SER A 9 35.87 18.03 -14.90
N HIS A 10 35.96 18.64 -13.70
CA HIS A 10 34.97 18.50 -12.64
C HIS A 10 34.01 19.71 -12.61
N THR A 11 32.79 19.55 -13.12
CA THR A 11 31.84 20.66 -13.33
C THR A 11 31.01 21.01 -12.09
N HIS A 12 31.52 21.92 -11.27
CA HIS A 12 30.68 22.66 -10.30
C HIS A 12 29.85 23.74 -11.02
N ILE A 13 28.51 23.67 -10.90
CA ILE A 13 27.61 24.76 -11.33
C ILE A 13 26.96 25.41 -10.10
N ARG A 14 26.97 26.75 -10.10
CA ARG A 14 26.66 27.59 -8.94
C ARG A 14 25.16 27.75 -8.70
N ARG A 15 24.75 27.72 -7.43
CA ARG A 15 23.50 28.36 -6.98
C ARG A 15 23.58 29.88 -7.25
N LYS A 16 22.45 30.53 -7.55
CA LYS A 16 22.33 31.99 -7.67
C LYS A 16 21.26 32.54 -6.70
N ASN A 17 21.48 33.78 -6.29
CA ASN A 17 20.67 34.55 -5.33
C ASN A 17 19.27 34.84 -5.93
N ILE A 18 18.17 34.88 -5.17
CA ILE A 18 17.80 35.93 -4.18
C ILE A 18 17.96 37.33 -4.77
N MET A 19 16.84 38.05 -4.94
CA MET A 19 16.81 39.50 -5.16
C MET A 19 15.83 40.13 -4.19
N ASN A 20 16.24 41.22 -3.54
CA ASN A 20 15.34 42.09 -2.77
C ASN A 20 14.57 43.00 -3.72
N ILE A 21 13.37 43.43 -3.31
CA ILE A 21 12.68 44.59 -3.86
C ILE A 21 12.33 45.49 -2.66
N GLU A 22 12.72 46.76 -2.73
CA GLU A 22 12.46 47.74 -1.67
C GLU A 22 11.21 48.60 -1.91
N LYS A 23 10.80 49.25 -0.83
CA LYS A 23 9.53 49.97 -0.63
C LYS A 23 9.32 51.13 -1.61
N THR A 24 8.07 51.31 -2.03
CA THR A 24 7.44 52.63 -2.14
C THR A 24 6.19 52.64 -1.26
N ALA A 25 5.77 53.81 -0.76
CA ALA A 25 4.69 53.93 0.21
C ALA A 25 3.82 55.17 -0.02
N SER A 26 2.50 54.99 0.09
CA SER A 26 1.51 56.08 0.15
C SER A 26 0.21 55.58 0.80
N GLU A 27 -0.12 56.16 1.95
CA GLU A 27 -1.45 56.39 2.57
C GLU A 27 -2.60 55.40 2.22
N VAL A 28 -2.98 54.47 3.10
CA VAL A 28 -3.74 54.64 4.38
C VAL A 28 -5.25 54.92 4.19
N SER A 29 -6.05 53.88 4.44
CA SER A 29 -7.43 53.99 4.94
C SER A 29 -7.66 52.90 6.02
N LYS A 30 -8.55 53.17 7.00
CA LYS A 30 -8.61 52.41 8.26
C LYS A 30 -9.71 51.33 8.26
N PRO A 31 -9.42 50.06 8.64
CA PRO A 31 -10.36 49.20 9.35
C PRO A 31 -10.34 49.52 10.86
N SER A 32 -11.33 49.04 11.63
CA SER A 32 -11.53 49.49 13.02
C SER A 32 -11.95 48.41 14.02
N LYS A 33 -11.46 48.57 15.27
CA LYS A 33 -11.84 47.89 16.52
C LYS A 33 -11.31 46.46 16.72
N GLU A 34 -10.31 46.36 17.58
CA GLU A 34 -9.99 45.18 18.39
C GLU A 34 -11.05 44.97 19.49
N THR A 35 -11.12 43.76 20.04
CA THR A 35 -11.59 43.54 21.42
C THR A 35 -10.75 42.41 22.01
N GLN A 36 -9.91 42.74 23.00
CA GLN A 36 -9.12 41.75 23.71
C GLN A 36 -9.96 41.10 24.81
N LEU A 37 -9.90 39.77 24.93
CA LEU A 37 -10.39 39.02 26.08
C LEU A 37 -9.27 38.09 26.55
N GLY A 38 -8.66 38.43 27.69
CA GLY A 38 -7.50 37.73 28.23
C GLY A 38 -7.87 36.37 28.83
N PHE A 39 -7.03 35.37 28.57
CA PHE A 39 -7.13 34.04 29.19
C PHE A 39 -6.54 34.09 30.60
N ASN A 40 -7.30 33.68 31.62
CA ASN A 40 -6.85 33.67 33.02
C ASN A 40 -7.24 32.32 33.67
N PRO A 41 -6.28 31.46 34.05
CA PRO A 41 -6.57 30.08 34.45
C PRO A 41 -6.99 29.91 35.93
N ASP A 42 -6.61 30.82 36.83
CA ASP A 42 -6.62 30.55 38.29
C ASP A 42 -7.96 30.89 38.98
N ARG A 43 -9.10 30.41 38.47
CA ARG A 43 -10.40 30.65 39.14
C ARG A 43 -11.53 29.64 38.92
N LEU A 44 -11.39 28.41 39.40
CA LEU A 44 -12.51 27.74 40.08
C LEU A 44 -12.08 26.61 41.03
N MET A 45 -12.17 26.88 42.34
CA MET A 45 -12.17 25.85 43.39
C MET A 45 -13.38 26.08 44.30
N GLY A 46 -14.17 25.03 44.50
CA GLY A 46 -15.17 24.92 45.58
C GLY A 46 -16.53 25.61 45.36
N ARG A 47 -17.54 24.80 44.95
CA ARG A 47 -18.80 24.73 45.70
C ARG A 47 -19.47 23.36 45.52
N GLU A 48 -20.02 22.81 46.59
CA GLU A 48 -20.74 21.53 46.58
C GLU A 48 -22.22 21.69 46.19
N THR A 49 -22.79 20.65 45.57
CA THR A 49 -24.24 20.36 45.54
C THR A 49 -24.46 18.84 45.58
N LYS A 50 -25.51 18.38 46.28
CA LYS A 50 -25.76 16.97 46.65
C LYS A 50 -27.27 16.66 46.62
N GLU A 51 -27.73 15.41 46.54
CA GLU A 51 -26.98 14.15 46.39
C GLU A 51 -26.85 13.80 44.88
N ALA A 52 -27.45 12.79 44.20
CA ALA A 52 -28.37 11.69 44.55
C ALA A 52 -27.85 10.37 43.97
N LYS A 53 -28.16 9.23 44.62
CA LYS A 53 -27.66 7.90 44.24
C LYS A 53 -28.72 7.08 43.48
N SER A 54 -28.30 6.39 42.42
CA SER A 54 -28.96 5.19 41.92
C SER A 54 -27.89 4.16 41.54
N GLU A 55 -28.07 2.92 42.01
CA GLU A 55 -27.10 1.85 41.79
C GLU A 55 -27.34 1.17 40.43
N VAL A 56 -26.27 0.98 39.66
CA VAL A 56 -26.24 0.01 38.55
C VAL A 56 -25.11 -0.97 38.84
N LYS A 57 -25.45 -2.25 38.89
CA LYS A 57 -24.54 -3.33 39.30
C LYS A 57 -23.42 -3.50 38.27
N THR A 58 -22.19 -3.63 38.75
CA THR A 58 -21.05 -4.06 37.94
C THR A 58 -21.19 -5.54 37.59
N THR A 59 -21.49 -5.84 36.34
CA THR A 59 -21.39 -7.19 35.77
C THR A 59 -20.20 -7.24 34.81
N GLU A 60 -19.39 -8.30 34.89
CA GLU A 60 -18.17 -8.44 34.10
C GLU A 60 -18.43 -8.32 32.60
N THR A 61 -17.74 -7.39 31.93
CA THR A 61 -17.86 -7.18 30.49
C THR A 61 -16.49 -6.93 29.86
N GLY A 62 -16.19 -7.65 28.79
CA GLY A 62 -15.09 -7.34 27.89
C GLY A 62 -13.67 -7.63 28.40
N LYS A 63 -13.26 -8.91 28.41
CA LYS A 63 -11.91 -9.19 27.90
C LYS A 63 -11.88 -8.69 26.45
N LEU A 64 -11.07 -7.66 26.17
CA LEU A 64 -10.90 -7.15 24.81
C LEU A 64 -10.50 -8.30 23.89
N ILE A 65 -11.41 -8.67 23.00
CA ILE A 65 -11.10 -9.55 21.88
C ILE A 65 -10.25 -8.75 20.90
N ASP A 66 -8.95 -9.05 20.92
CA ASP A 66 -7.97 -8.64 19.92
C ASP A 66 -8.50 -9.06 18.54
N PHE A 67 -9.10 -8.08 17.84
CA PHE A 67 -9.89 -8.32 16.64
C PHE A 67 -8.99 -8.75 15.48
N ASP A 68 -7.80 -8.16 15.36
CA ASP A 68 -6.79 -8.55 14.37
C ASP A 68 -6.35 -10.00 14.56
N LYS A 69 -6.16 -10.43 15.82
CA LYS A 69 -5.83 -11.82 16.19
C LYS A 69 -7.00 -12.79 16.07
N PHE A 70 -8.24 -12.32 16.15
CA PHE A 70 -9.43 -13.12 15.88
C PHE A 70 -9.67 -13.30 14.38
N ILE A 71 -9.51 -12.22 13.59
CA ILE A 71 -9.58 -12.23 12.13
C ILE A 71 -8.52 -13.16 11.57
N THR A 72 -7.23 -12.89 11.86
CA THR A 72 -6.10 -13.70 11.35
C THR A 72 -6.24 -15.19 11.66
N ARG A 73 -6.66 -15.57 12.88
CA ARG A 73 -6.84 -16.97 13.27
C ARG A 73 -8.06 -17.66 12.64
N SER A 74 -9.03 -16.89 12.15
CA SER A 74 -10.23 -17.40 11.47
C SER A 74 -10.01 -17.51 9.96
N THR A 75 -9.45 -16.47 9.33
CA THR A 75 -9.10 -16.47 7.90
C THR A 75 -8.07 -17.58 7.59
N ASP A 76 -7.06 -17.77 8.46
CA ASP A 76 -6.04 -18.82 8.37
C ASP A 76 -6.53 -20.24 8.08
N LYS A 77 -7.80 -20.58 8.38
CA LYS A 77 -8.38 -21.90 8.14
C LYS A 77 -9.48 -21.95 7.07
N PHE A 78 -9.91 -20.80 6.57
CA PHE A 78 -10.98 -20.68 5.59
C PHE A 78 -10.39 -20.37 4.20
N GLU A 79 -9.64 -19.26 4.08
CA GLU A 79 -9.06 -18.74 2.83
C GLU A 79 -8.29 -19.78 1.99
N LEU A 80 -7.58 -20.69 2.66
CA LEU A 80 -6.63 -21.61 2.01
C LEU A 80 -7.26 -22.82 1.34
N ARG A 81 -8.51 -23.16 1.68
CA ARG A 81 -9.15 -24.41 1.25
C ARG A 81 -9.78 -24.31 -0.13
N ASP A 82 -10.19 -23.11 -0.51
CA ASP A 82 -10.91 -22.83 -1.75
C ASP A 82 -9.97 -22.30 -2.86
N LEU A 83 -8.67 -22.21 -2.58
CA LEU A 83 -7.65 -21.84 -3.56
C LEU A 83 -7.56 -22.86 -4.72
N PRO A 84 -7.61 -22.41 -5.98
CA PRO A 84 -7.44 -23.28 -7.14
C PRO A 84 -6.12 -24.07 -7.13
N SER A 85 -5.02 -23.46 -6.69
CA SER A 85 -3.69 -24.07 -6.62
C SER A 85 -3.48 -24.96 -5.39
N THR A 86 -2.68 -26.01 -5.58
CA THR A 86 -2.13 -26.79 -4.48
C THR A 86 -0.97 -26.03 -3.82
N TYR A 87 -0.69 -26.35 -2.55
CA TYR A 87 0.51 -25.85 -1.87
C TYR A 87 1.79 -26.08 -2.69
N LYS A 88 1.92 -27.25 -3.35
CA LYS A 88 3.10 -27.61 -4.14
C LYS A 88 3.31 -26.70 -5.36
N GLU A 89 2.24 -26.23 -6.00
CA GLU A 89 2.34 -25.31 -7.14
C GLU A 89 2.78 -23.91 -6.70
N ARG A 90 2.24 -23.41 -5.58
CA ARG A 90 2.69 -22.15 -4.98
C ARG A 90 4.15 -22.24 -4.51
N TYR A 91 4.48 -23.30 -3.78
CA TYR A 91 5.85 -23.61 -3.32
C TYR A 91 6.86 -23.60 -4.47
N ASN A 92 6.52 -24.22 -5.60
CA ASN A 92 7.38 -24.26 -6.79
C ASN A 92 7.63 -22.86 -7.41
N ARG A 93 6.83 -21.83 -7.08
CA ARG A 93 7.04 -20.43 -7.49
C ARG A 93 7.75 -19.56 -6.44
N THR A 94 7.84 -19.99 -5.19
CA THR A 94 8.57 -19.25 -4.13
C THR A 94 10.08 -19.20 -4.41
N PRO A 95 10.83 -18.22 -3.86
CA PRO A 95 12.27 -18.15 -4.04
C PRO A 95 13.03 -19.36 -3.48
N ILE A 96 14.26 -19.58 -3.96
CA ILE A 96 15.14 -20.68 -3.56
C ILE A 96 16.35 -20.10 -2.81
N ASN A 97 16.89 -20.85 -1.84
CA ASN A 97 18.15 -20.50 -1.18
C ASN A 97 19.31 -20.46 -2.19
N GLY A 98 20.12 -19.41 -2.14
CA GLY A 98 21.33 -19.30 -2.97
C GLY A 98 21.74 -17.84 -3.21
N LEU A 99 22.32 -17.56 -4.37
CA LEU A 99 22.87 -16.25 -4.73
C LEU A 99 21.86 -15.09 -4.69
N ARG A 100 20.55 -15.37 -4.71
CA ARG A 100 19.46 -14.36 -4.73
C ARG A 100 18.85 -14.05 -3.35
N GLY A 101 19.23 -14.79 -2.32
CA GLY A 101 18.62 -14.69 -0.99
C GLY A 101 18.49 -16.03 -0.27
N GLN A 102 18.05 -15.98 0.98
CA GLN A 102 17.87 -17.14 1.85
C GLN A 102 16.61 -17.03 2.70
N TRP A 103 16.02 -18.19 3.03
CA TRP A 103 14.93 -18.33 4.00
C TRP A 103 15.45 -18.32 5.43
N SER A 104 14.72 -17.69 6.35
CA SER A 104 15.02 -17.69 7.79
C SER A 104 14.63 -19.00 8.49
N GLY A 105 13.95 -19.91 7.80
CA GLY A 105 13.42 -21.17 8.29
C GLY A 105 12.91 -22.04 7.13
N GLU A 106 11.76 -22.68 7.30
CA GLU A 106 11.16 -23.49 6.24
C GLU A 106 10.74 -22.64 5.02
N ARG A 107 11.08 -23.11 3.82
CA ARG A 107 10.74 -22.44 2.55
C ARG A 107 9.24 -22.43 2.34
N GLY A 108 8.66 -21.23 2.19
CA GLY A 108 7.22 -21.03 2.00
C GLY A 108 6.44 -20.73 3.29
N GLU A 109 7.03 -21.01 4.46
CA GLU A 109 6.43 -20.82 5.81
C GLU A 109 7.28 -19.93 6.73
N SER A 110 8.23 -19.17 6.18
CA SER A 110 9.13 -18.29 6.93
C SER A 110 9.44 -17.00 6.16
N GLU A 111 10.40 -16.20 6.65
CA GLU A 111 10.81 -14.97 5.96
C GLU A 111 11.88 -15.27 4.91
N TYR A 112 11.68 -14.83 3.66
CA TYR A 112 12.75 -14.79 2.67
C TYR A 112 13.45 -13.43 2.76
N LYS A 113 14.78 -13.43 2.83
CA LYS A 113 15.63 -12.24 2.75
C LYS A 113 16.38 -12.27 1.42
N SER A 114 16.25 -11.24 0.59
CA SER A 114 16.95 -11.19 -0.70
C SER A 114 18.38 -10.65 -0.57
N THR A 115 19.23 -10.94 -1.56
CA THR A 115 20.50 -10.25 -1.80
C THR A 115 20.37 -9.07 -2.78
N ASN A 116 19.19 -8.85 -3.38
CA ASN A 116 18.99 -7.76 -4.32
C ASN A 116 19.00 -6.39 -3.60
N PRO A 117 19.91 -5.46 -3.95
CA PRO A 117 20.07 -4.21 -3.21
C PRO A 117 18.90 -3.24 -3.38
N GLU A 118 18.25 -3.21 -4.55
CA GLU A 118 17.10 -2.33 -4.83
C GLU A 118 15.87 -2.76 -4.01
N ALA A 119 15.60 -4.07 -3.94
CA ALA A 119 14.52 -4.63 -3.12
C ALA A 119 14.80 -4.44 -1.63
N ASN A 120 16.04 -4.60 -1.19
CA ASN A 120 16.41 -4.40 0.22
C ASN A 120 16.38 -2.92 0.63
N ALA A 121 16.74 -1.99 -0.27
CA ALA A 121 16.54 -0.56 -0.06
C ALA A 121 15.04 -0.22 0.08
N ALA A 122 14.21 -0.68 -0.86
CA ALA A 122 12.76 -0.48 -0.81
C ALA A 122 12.12 -1.10 0.44
N LEU A 123 12.60 -2.26 0.93
CA LEU A 123 12.15 -2.86 2.19
C LEU A 123 12.57 -2.04 3.43
N SER A 124 13.73 -1.40 3.39
CA SER A 124 14.25 -0.62 4.53
C SER A 124 13.43 0.63 4.82
N GLU A 125 12.75 1.20 3.82
CA GLU A 125 11.78 2.31 3.98
C GLU A 125 10.59 1.91 4.89
N PHE A 126 10.24 0.62 4.93
CA PHE A 126 9.21 0.05 5.81
C PHE A 126 9.79 -0.62 7.08
N GLY A 127 11.11 -0.49 7.32
CA GLY A 127 11.80 -1.14 8.44
C GLY A 127 11.95 -2.66 8.32
N LEU A 128 11.83 -3.22 7.11
CA LEU A 128 11.84 -4.67 6.86
C LEU A 128 13.20 -5.15 6.33
N SER A 129 13.49 -6.44 6.56
CA SER A 129 14.71 -7.11 6.03
C SER A 129 14.40 -8.31 5.12
N GLY A 130 13.13 -8.51 4.78
CA GLY A 130 12.62 -9.62 3.98
C GLY A 130 11.09 -9.57 3.88
N ILE A 131 10.51 -10.55 3.19
CA ILE A 131 9.07 -10.77 3.11
C ILE A 131 8.73 -12.13 3.72
N LYS A 132 7.71 -12.15 4.60
CA LYS A 132 7.19 -13.38 5.20
C LYS A 132 6.30 -14.10 4.20
N TYR A 133 6.46 -15.41 4.11
CA TYR A 133 5.52 -16.27 3.39
C TYR A 133 4.80 -17.19 4.37
N LYS A 134 3.58 -17.58 3.98
CA LYS A 134 2.79 -18.60 4.65
C LYS A 134 1.94 -19.33 3.61
N ASN A 135 1.84 -20.65 3.69
CA ASN A 135 1.26 -21.51 2.66
C ASN A 135 1.83 -21.23 1.25
N SER A 136 3.12 -20.86 1.21
CA SER A 136 3.85 -20.41 0.02
C SER A 136 3.28 -19.16 -0.69
N ILE A 137 2.51 -18.32 0.03
CA ILE A 137 2.01 -17.02 -0.41
C ILE A 137 2.78 -15.91 0.34
N PRO A 138 3.30 -14.86 -0.35
CA PRO A 138 3.98 -13.74 0.30
C PRO A 138 3.00 -12.75 0.94
N ASP A 139 3.33 -12.26 2.13
CA ASP A 139 2.60 -11.16 2.77
C ASP A 139 3.20 -9.81 2.39
N PHE A 140 2.60 -9.15 1.38
CA PHE A 140 3.00 -7.80 0.95
C PHE A 140 2.23 -6.67 1.64
N ARG A 141 1.30 -6.95 2.57
CA ARG A 141 0.54 -5.90 3.27
C ARG A 141 1.45 -4.90 4.01
N PRO A 142 2.57 -5.30 4.66
CA PRO A 142 3.51 -4.38 5.31
C PRO A 142 4.24 -3.38 4.38
N VAL A 143 4.19 -3.57 3.07
CA VAL A 143 4.81 -2.67 2.06
C VAL A 143 3.77 -2.05 1.12
N SER A 144 2.49 -2.08 1.51
CA SER A 144 1.38 -1.66 0.64
C SER A 144 1.06 -0.16 0.80
N ALA A 145 0.85 0.51 -0.34
CA ALA A 145 0.35 1.89 -0.40
C ALA A 145 -1.20 1.95 -0.50
N ALA A 146 -1.83 0.82 -0.82
CA ALA A 146 -3.28 0.61 -0.82
C ALA A 146 -3.58 -0.90 -0.83
N ILE A 147 -4.72 -1.29 -0.27
CA ILE A 147 -5.32 -2.62 -0.38
C ILE A 147 -6.78 -2.41 -0.79
N VAL A 148 -7.22 -3.02 -1.89
CA VAL A 148 -8.58 -2.90 -2.42
C VAL A 148 -9.12 -4.27 -2.84
N LYS A 149 -10.44 -4.44 -2.86
CA LYS A 149 -11.08 -5.62 -3.47
C LYS A 149 -11.70 -5.25 -4.81
N ILE A 150 -11.58 -6.13 -5.80
CA ILE A 150 -12.16 -5.98 -7.14
C ILE A 150 -13.13 -7.13 -7.43
N GLU A 151 -14.26 -6.81 -8.07
CA GLU A 151 -15.24 -7.82 -8.46
C GLU A 151 -14.83 -8.50 -9.77
N GLY A 152 -14.81 -9.83 -9.76
CA GLY A 152 -14.46 -10.65 -10.92
C GLY A 152 -13.04 -10.40 -11.43
N MET A 153 -12.03 -10.75 -10.62
CA MET A 153 -10.63 -10.77 -11.05
C MET A 153 -10.46 -11.77 -12.20
N SER A 154 -10.00 -11.29 -13.35
CA SER A 154 -9.81 -12.08 -14.57
C SER A 154 -8.36 -12.58 -14.70
N ALA A 155 -8.09 -13.30 -15.79
CA ALA A 155 -6.71 -13.60 -16.20
C ALA A 155 -5.96 -12.36 -16.71
N ASP A 156 -6.68 -11.28 -17.02
CA ASP A 156 -6.20 -10.11 -17.75
C ASP A 156 -5.84 -8.95 -16.79
N ARG A 157 -4.56 -8.60 -16.76
CA ARG A 157 -4.08 -7.48 -15.93
C ARG A 157 -4.45 -6.13 -16.52
N SER A 158 -4.13 -5.96 -17.79
CA SER A 158 -4.44 -4.79 -18.59
C SER A 158 -5.81 -4.96 -19.22
N SER A 159 -6.55 -3.85 -19.30
CA SER A 159 -7.79 -3.78 -20.08
C SER A 159 -7.51 -3.95 -21.57
N ARG A 160 -8.53 -4.39 -22.31
CA ARG A 160 -8.47 -4.54 -23.77
C ARG A 160 -9.71 -3.94 -24.42
N THR A 161 -9.59 -3.62 -25.70
CA THR A 161 -10.72 -3.30 -26.58
C THR A 161 -10.77 -4.35 -27.68
N ASP A 162 -11.96 -4.84 -28.04
CA ASP A 162 -12.11 -5.73 -29.20
C ASP A 162 -12.22 -4.97 -30.53
N GLU A 163 -12.32 -5.71 -31.64
CA GLU A 163 -12.47 -5.17 -32.99
C GLU A 163 -13.78 -4.38 -33.21
N ASN A 164 -14.77 -4.56 -32.33
CA ASN A 164 -16.06 -3.87 -32.37
C ASN A 164 -16.08 -2.61 -31.47
N GLY A 165 -14.98 -2.33 -30.75
CA GLY A 165 -14.87 -1.19 -29.84
C GLY A 165 -15.36 -1.47 -28.41
N ASN A 166 -15.71 -2.72 -28.05
CA ASN A 166 -16.13 -3.06 -26.70
C ASN A 166 -14.93 -3.02 -25.74
N HIS A 167 -15.05 -2.27 -24.64
CA HIS A 167 -14.02 -2.18 -23.61
C HIS A 167 -14.21 -3.28 -22.54
N PHE A 168 -13.12 -3.98 -22.21
CA PHE A 168 -13.09 -5.01 -21.18
C PHE A 168 -12.06 -4.61 -20.12
N GLU A 169 -12.55 -4.24 -18.94
CA GLU A 169 -11.72 -3.82 -17.80
C GLU A 169 -10.80 -4.95 -17.31
N GLY A 170 -9.49 -4.70 -17.35
CA GLY A 170 -8.48 -5.55 -16.72
C GLY A 170 -8.38 -5.28 -15.21
N ASN A 171 -7.78 -6.22 -14.48
CA ASN A 171 -7.64 -6.14 -13.03
C ASN A 171 -7.02 -4.81 -12.54
N TYR A 172 -6.10 -4.22 -13.31
CA TYR A 172 -5.42 -2.97 -12.95
C TYR A 172 -6.33 -1.75 -13.05
N GLU A 173 -7.29 -1.72 -13.97
CA GLU A 173 -8.27 -0.64 -14.09
C GLU A 173 -9.29 -0.71 -12.96
N LYS A 174 -9.86 -1.89 -12.71
CA LYS A 174 -10.73 -2.16 -11.55
C LYS A 174 -10.07 -1.76 -10.23
N ALA A 175 -8.80 -2.11 -10.05
CA ALA A 175 -8.05 -1.75 -8.85
C ALA A 175 -7.75 -0.25 -8.77
N ASN A 176 -7.47 0.43 -9.90
CA ASN A 176 -7.34 1.89 -9.92
C ASN A 176 -8.66 2.59 -9.53
N ILE A 177 -9.81 2.09 -9.98
CA ILE A 177 -11.14 2.61 -9.62
C ILE A 177 -11.38 2.49 -8.11
N LYS A 178 -11.21 1.30 -7.53
CA LYS A 178 -11.41 1.08 -6.10
C LYS A 178 -10.38 1.78 -5.22
N CYS A 179 -9.17 2.01 -5.74
CA CYS A 179 -8.16 2.83 -5.07
C CYS A 179 -8.54 4.32 -5.06
N ALA A 180 -9.09 4.85 -6.15
CA ALA A 180 -9.58 6.22 -6.23
C ALA A 180 -10.75 6.46 -5.26
N GLU A 181 -11.73 5.54 -5.22
CA GLU A 181 -12.83 5.54 -4.23
C GLU A 181 -12.29 5.63 -2.79
N GLN A 182 -11.34 4.76 -2.44
CA GLN A 182 -10.75 4.69 -1.09
C GLN A 182 -9.93 5.95 -0.76
N TRP A 183 -9.04 6.39 -1.67
CA TRP A 183 -8.19 7.56 -1.45
C TRP A 183 -8.99 8.87 -1.34
N ASN A 184 -10.13 8.98 -2.02
CA ASN A 184 -11.03 10.13 -1.86
C ASN A 184 -11.72 10.15 -0.50
N LYS A 185 -12.19 8.98 -0.04
CA LYS A 185 -12.76 8.81 1.30
C LYS A 185 -11.76 9.13 2.41
N ASP A 186 -10.50 8.75 2.22
CA ASP A 186 -9.40 8.99 3.17
C ASP A 186 -8.80 10.41 3.06
N ARG A 187 -9.27 11.24 2.10
CA ARG A 187 -8.71 12.55 1.74
C ARG A 187 -7.20 12.52 1.47
N ARG A 188 -6.71 11.47 0.79
CA ARG A 188 -5.28 11.22 0.58
C ARG A 188 -4.62 12.38 -0.15
N ASP A 189 -3.47 12.82 0.36
CA ASP A 189 -2.73 14.01 -0.07
C ASP A 189 -3.56 15.32 0.03
N GLY A 190 -4.56 15.34 0.92
CA GLY A 190 -5.45 16.46 1.23
C GLY A 190 -6.72 16.54 0.37
N LYS A 191 -6.78 15.77 -0.72
CA LYS A 191 -7.78 15.89 -1.79
C LYS A 191 -8.74 14.70 -1.87
N ASP A 192 -9.90 14.95 -2.47
CA ASP A 192 -11.06 14.07 -2.57
C ASP A 192 -11.55 13.88 -4.03
N ASP A 193 -10.70 14.24 -5.00
CA ASP A 193 -10.93 14.27 -6.45
C ASP A 193 -10.00 13.32 -7.25
N TRP A 194 -9.40 12.30 -6.62
CA TRP A 194 -8.64 11.26 -7.32
C TRP A 194 -9.50 10.57 -8.40
N THR A 195 -8.99 10.53 -9.63
CA THR A 195 -9.52 9.69 -10.70
C THR A 195 -8.74 8.38 -10.81
N PRO A 196 -9.28 7.32 -11.46
CA PRO A 196 -8.52 6.10 -11.75
C PRO A 196 -7.25 6.36 -12.58
N SER A 197 -7.28 7.40 -13.43
CA SER A 197 -6.12 7.85 -14.21
C SER A 197 -5.03 8.45 -13.31
N ASP A 198 -5.39 9.15 -12.24
CA ASP A 198 -4.40 9.74 -11.32
C ASP A 198 -3.78 8.70 -10.40
N VAL A 199 -4.55 7.68 -9.98
CA VAL A 199 -3.98 6.49 -9.34
C VAL A 199 -2.97 5.81 -10.27
N GLU A 200 -3.29 5.66 -11.56
CA GLU A 200 -2.35 5.04 -12.50
C GLU A 200 -1.08 5.88 -12.74
N LYS A 201 -1.23 7.21 -12.87
CA LYS A 201 -0.09 8.16 -12.97
C LYS A 201 0.78 8.09 -11.72
N TRP A 202 0.18 8.16 -10.52
CA TRP A 202 0.90 8.07 -9.25
C TRP A 202 1.65 6.74 -9.16
N ARG A 203 0.97 5.63 -9.47
CA ARG A 203 1.52 4.29 -9.44
C ARG A 203 2.73 4.14 -10.38
N LYS A 204 2.63 4.67 -11.61
CA LYS A 204 3.74 4.70 -12.58
C LYS A 204 4.90 5.57 -12.07
N ALA A 205 4.62 6.79 -11.62
CA ALA A 205 5.64 7.76 -11.17
C ALA A 205 6.44 7.28 -9.94
N HIS A 206 5.82 6.53 -9.04
CA HIS A 206 6.46 5.99 -7.83
C HIS A 206 7.00 4.56 -7.99
N ASN A 207 6.92 3.98 -9.20
CA ASN A 207 7.32 2.60 -9.50
C ASN A 207 6.55 1.51 -8.72
N TYR A 208 5.26 1.71 -8.46
CA TYR A 208 4.37 0.73 -7.82
C TYR A 208 3.62 -0.14 -8.87
N THR A 209 3.16 -1.31 -8.44
CA THR A 209 2.31 -2.19 -9.24
C THR A 209 1.22 -2.83 -8.38
N TRP A 210 0.12 -3.20 -9.01
CA TRP A 210 -0.89 -4.05 -8.38
C TRP A 210 -0.38 -5.50 -8.37
N HIS A 211 -0.25 -6.06 -7.18
CA HIS A 211 -0.16 -7.49 -6.93
C HIS A 211 -1.59 -8.05 -6.81
N GLU A 212 -1.94 -9.02 -7.65
CA GLU A 212 -3.18 -9.78 -7.50
C GLU A 212 -2.99 -10.89 -6.47
N HIS A 213 -3.77 -10.87 -5.38
CA HIS A 213 -3.66 -11.82 -4.28
C HIS A 213 -4.41 -13.14 -4.57
N ASN A 214 -4.05 -14.21 -3.86
CA ASN A 214 -4.50 -15.58 -4.15
C ASN A 214 -6.01 -15.82 -3.95
N ASP A 215 -6.69 -14.96 -3.17
CA ASP A 215 -8.15 -14.99 -2.98
C ASP A 215 -8.97 -14.72 -4.26
N MET A 216 -8.33 -14.23 -5.33
CA MET A 216 -8.97 -13.80 -6.59
C MET A 216 -9.93 -12.60 -6.43
N GLU A 217 -9.73 -11.77 -5.41
CA GLU A 217 -10.47 -10.51 -5.23
C GLU A 217 -9.60 -9.34 -4.73
N THR A 218 -8.58 -9.59 -3.89
CA THR A 218 -7.76 -8.54 -3.31
C THR A 218 -6.62 -8.12 -4.25
N CYS A 219 -6.48 -6.81 -4.44
CA CYS A 219 -5.34 -6.18 -5.10
C CYS A 219 -4.55 -5.34 -4.10
N VAL A 220 -3.24 -5.57 -4.02
CA VAL A 220 -2.31 -4.89 -3.11
C VAL A 220 -1.37 -4.01 -3.92
N LEU A 221 -1.32 -2.71 -3.61
CA LEU A 221 -0.47 -1.74 -4.33
C LEU A 221 0.93 -1.72 -3.70
N VAL A 222 1.92 -2.27 -4.39
CA VAL A 222 3.25 -2.58 -3.82
C VAL A 222 4.40 -2.05 -4.68
N PRO A 223 5.61 -1.79 -4.14
CA PRO A 223 6.77 -1.45 -4.94
C PRO A 223 7.09 -2.55 -5.97
N THR A 224 7.23 -2.18 -7.24
CA THR A 224 7.37 -3.14 -8.36
C THR A 224 8.60 -4.04 -8.19
N ILE A 225 9.69 -3.50 -7.63
CA ILE A 225 10.91 -4.27 -7.36
C ILE A 225 10.68 -5.38 -6.32
N ILE A 226 9.86 -5.13 -5.29
CA ILE A 226 9.52 -6.14 -4.28
C ILE A 226 8.66 -7.23 -4.93
N ASN A 227 7.58 -6.86 -5.62
CA ASN A 227 6.71 -7.83 -6.32
C ASN A 227 7.47 -8.71 -7.35
N LYS A 228 8.52 -8.15 -7.98
CA LYS A 228 9.39 -8.83 -8.95
C LYS A 228 10.41 -9.78 -8.31
N VAL A 229 10.99 -9.40 -7.16
CA VAL A 229 12.05 -10.18 -6.49
C VAL A 229 11.47 -11.30 -5.63
N PHE A 230 10.37 -11.04 -4.93
CA PHE A 230 9.70 -12.01 -4.06
C PHE A 230 8.72 -12.85 -4.87
N THR A 231 9.25 -13.77 -5.67
CA THR A 231 8.46 -14.59 -6.62
C THR A 231 7.41 -15.43 -5.92
N HIS A 232 6.28 -15.65 -6.59
CA HIS A 232 5.10 -16.31 -6.02
C HIS A 232 4.15 -16.79 -7.14
N PHE A 233 3.10 -17.51 -6.75
CA PHE A 233 1.94 -17.80 -7.58
C PHE A 233 0.80 -16.92 -7.05
N GLY A 234 0.37 -15.89 -7.81
CA GLY A 234 -0.64 -14.93 -7.36
C GLY A 234 -2.02 -15.14 -7.99
N GLY A 235 -2.97 -14.25 -7.71
CA GLY A 235 -4.40 -14.34 -8.06
C GLY A 235 -4.69 -14.62 -9.52
N VAL A 236 -4.00 -13.97 -10.46
CA VAL A 236 -4.14 -14.28 -11.90
C VAL A 236 -3.77 -15.74 -12.23
N GLY A 237 -2.82 -16.34 -11.51
CA GLY A 237 -2.52 -17.77 -11.62
C GLY A 237 -3.63 -18.65 -11.07
N GLU A 238 -4.27 -18.24 -9.98
CA GLU A 238 -5.43 -18.89 -9.38
C GLU A 238 -6.64 -18.84 -10.32
N THR A 239 -6.99 -17.65 -10.84
CA THR A 239 -8.07 -17.47 -11.82
C THR A 239 -7.85 -18.30 -13.08
N ASN A 240 -6.62 -18.32 -13.65
CA ASN A 240 -6.32 -19.18 -14.80
C ASN A 240 -6.53 -20.67 -14.45
N LYS A 241 -6.12 -21.12 -13.27
CA LYS A 241 -6.35 -22.51 -12.83
C LYS A 241 -7.82 -22.82 -12.55
N LYS A 242 -8.60 -21.87 -12.05
CA LYS A 242 -10.06 -21.97 -11.87
C LYS A 242 -10.76 -22.13 -13.23
N ASN A 243 -10.42 -21.28 -14.18
CA ASN A 243 -10.97 -21.34 -15.54
C ASN A 243 -10.65 -22.68 -16.23
N ASN A 244 -9.39 -23.15 -16.13
CA ASN A 244 -8.97 -24.42 -16.71
C ASN A 244 -9.57 -25.66 -16.02
N ARG A 245 -10.12 -25.55 -14.81
CA ARG A 245 -10.94 -26.62 -14.19
C ARG A 245 -12.38 -26.62 -14.70
N ASN A 246 -12.92 -25.44 -14.98
CA ASN A 246 -14.31 -25.28 -15.41
C ASN A 246 -14.49 -25.60 -16.90
N GLY A 247 -13.49 -25.30 -17.74
CA GLY A 247 -13.42 -25.72 -19.15
C GLY A 247 -13.02 -27.19 -19.34
N GLY A 248 -13.46 -28.07 -18.43
CA GLY A 248 -13.22 -29.52 -18.44
C GLY A 248 -14.51 -30.34 -18.59
N PHE A 249 -15.59 -29.71 -19.04
CA PHE A 249 -16.88 -30.33 -19.34
C PHE A 249 -17.24 -30.07 -20.81
N ASP A 250 -16.76 -30.95 -21.68
CA ASP A 250 -17.30 -31.23 -23.01
C ASP A 250 -17.51 -32.77 -23.07
N ASP A 251 -18.58 -33.24 -23.74
CA ASP A 251 -19.08 -34.63 -23.70
C ASP A 251 -18.23 -35.68 -24.46
#